data_AF-A0A0R2CTE2-F1
#
_entry.id   AF-A0A0R2CTE2-F1
#
_cell.length_a   1.000
_cell.length_b   1.000
_cell.length_c   1.000
_cell.angle_alpha   90.00
_cell.angle_beta   90.00
_cell.angle_gamma   90.00
#
_symmetry.space_group_name_H-M   'P 1'
#
loop_
_entity.id
_entity.type
_entity.pdbx_description
1 polymer ?
#
loop_
_entity_poly.entity_id
_entity_poly.type
_entity_poly.pdbx_seq_one_letter_code
_entity_poly.pdbx_strand_id
1 'polypeptide(L)'
;MTEENSEILLNKMSKAYMDPEVEKIPELKKILLKHASELNENMSYIQVVTGLSNEISAYYLKHHSIPESVLNVYNHIKSEVRSGKIDADEMRKHALAAGILSFPINFGSL
;
A
#
# COMPACT_ATOMS: atom_id res chain seq x y z
N MET A 1 -3.31 -7.18 -15.50
CA MET A 1 -2.28 -6.97 -14.45
C MET A 1 -1.38 -8.20 -14.46
N THR A 2 -0.06 -8.06 -14.61
CA THR A 2 0.88 -9.19 -14.75
C THR A 2 1.47 -9.60 -13.39
N GLU A 3 1.87 -10.86 -13.28
CA GLU A 3 2.61 -11.45 -12.13
C GLU A 3 3.83 -10.60 -11.73
N GLU A 4 4.49 -9.97 -12.70
CA GLU A 4 5.61 -9.04 -12.54
C GLU A 4 5.29 -7.86 -11.61
N ASN A 5 4.09 -7.27 -11.68
CA ASN A 5 3.74 -6.14 -10.80
C ASN A 5 3.57 -6.61 -9.34
N SER A 6 2.99 -7.79 -9.14
CA SER A 6 2.86 -8.42 -7.82
C SER A 6 4.23 -8.67 -7.19
N GLU A 7 5.17 -9.21 -7.94
CA GLU A 7 6.55 -9.44 -7.47
C GLU A 7 7.28 -8.14 -7.11
N ILE A 8 7.13 -7.09 -7.92
CA ILE A 8 7.75 -5.79 -7.63
C ILE A 8 7.19 -5.21 -6.32
N LEU A 9 5.87 -5.28 -6.13
CA LEU A 9 5.23 -4.80 -4.90
C LEU A 9 5.65 -5.64 -3.68
N LEU A 10 5.67 -6.98 -3.80
CA LEU A 10 6.16 -7.90 -2.75
C LEU A 10 7.60 -7.56 -2.33
N ASN A 11 8.47 -7.31 -3.30
CA ASN A 11 9.87 -6.94 -3.03
C ASN A 11 9.97 -5.60 -2.28
N LYS A 12 9.13 -4.62 -2.64
CA LYS A 12 9.08 -3.33 -1.94
C LYS A 12 8.55 -3.49 -0.51
N MET A 13 7.49 -4.26 -0.32
CA MET A 13 6.94 -4.56 1.01
C MET A 13 7.96 -5.32 1.88
N SER A 14 8.67 -6.29 1.32
CA SER A 14 9.72 -7.05 2.00
C SER A 14 10.86 -6.14 2.47
N LYS A 15 11.32 -5.23 1.60
CA LYS A 15 12.35 -4.24 1.96
C LYS A 15 11.87 -3.30 3.06
N ALA A 16 10.63 -2.80 2.98
CA ALA A 16 10.07 -1.95 4.02
C ALA A 16 9.88 -2.69 5.34
N TYR A 17 9.50 -3.96 5.31
CA TYR A 17 9.35 -4.79 6.51
C TYR A 17 10.66 -5.02 7.26
N MET A 18 11.78 -5.08 6.52
CA MET A 18 13.14 -5.25 7.06
C MET A 18 13.80 -3.93 7.49
N ASP A 19 13.12 -2.79 7.31
CA ASP A 19 13.65 -1.48 7.71
C ASP A 19 13.71 -1.37 9.25
N PRO A 20 14.86 -0.98 9.85
CA PRO A 20 14.98 -0.82 11.31
C PRO A 20 14.00 0.17 11.96
N GLU A 21 13.51 1.17 11.22
CA GLU A 21 12.48 2.10 11.70
C GLU A 21 11.11 1.44 11.73
N VAL A 22 10.80 0.64 10.70
CA VAL A 22 9.56 -0.15 10.63
C VAL A 22 9.57 -1.29 11.63
N GLU A 23 10.75 -1.87 11.92
CA GLU A 23 10.89 -2.95 12.89
C GLU A 23 10.40 -2.54 14.29
N LYS A 24 10.57 -1.27 14.64
CA LYS A 24 10.13 -0.67 15.91
C LYS A 24 8.63 -0.39 15.96
N ILE A 25 7.90 -0.57 14.85
CA ILE A 25 6.50 -0.20 14.70
C ILE A 25 5.67 -1.46 14.34
N PRO A 26 5.18 -2.21 15.35
CA PRO A 26 4.43 -3.46 15.12
C PRO A 26 3.19 -3.30 14.23
N GLU A 27 2.51 -2.14 14.30
CA GLU A 27 1.33 -1.83 13.49
C GLU A 27 1.67 -1.85 11.99
N LEU A 28 2.76 -1.18 11.58
CA LEU A 28 3.22 -1.16 10.19
C LEU A 28 3.74 -2.52 9.73
N LYS A 29 4.46 -3.26 10.58
CA LYS A 29 4.87 -4.64 10.26
C LYS A 29 3.67 -5.53 9.95
N LYS A 30 2.60 -5.42 10.75
CA LYS A 30 1.38 -6.20 10.57
C LYS A 30 0.67 -5.84 9.27
N ILE A 31 0.58 -4.54 8.94
CA ILE A 31 0.00 -4.07 7.66
C ILE A 31 0.79 -4.66 6.49
N LEU A 32 2.11 -4.48 6.45
CA LEU A 32 2.95 -4.98 5.36
C LEU A 32 2.87 -6.50 5.21
N LEU A 33 2.94 -7.24 6.32
CA LEU A 33 2.89 -8.70 6.30
C LEU A 33 1.54 -9.20 5.80
N LYS A 34 0.44 -8.62 6.29
CA LYS A 34 -0.92 -8.97 5.87
C LYS A 34 -1.06 -8.87 4.35
N HIS A 35 -0.78 -7.69 3.78
CA HIS A 35 -0.96 -7.46 2.34
C HIS A 35 0.04 -8.24 1.49
N ALA A 36 1.25 -8.53 2.00
CA ALA A 36 2.19 -9.42 1.33
C ALA A 36 1.68 -10.87 1.27
N SER A 37 1.06 -11.37 2.35
CA SER A 37 0.41 -12.68 2.36
C SER A 37 -0.77 -12.74 1.39
N GLU A 38 -1.65 -11.74 1.40
CA GLU A 38 -2.81 -11.66 0.49
C GLU A 38 -2.37 -11.69 -0.98
N LEU A 39 -1.25 -11.02 -1.30
CA LEU A 39 -0.68 -10.99 -2.65
C LEU A 39 -0.12 -12.35 -3.08
N ASN A 40 0.47 -13.12 -2.15
CA ASN A 40 0.94 -14.50 -2.40
C ASN A 40 -0.21 -15.51 -2.52
N GLU A 41 -1.35 -15.27 -1.88
CA GLU A 41 -2.53 -16.14 -1.88
C GLU A 41 -3.40 -15.97 -3.14
N ASN A 42 -2.88 -15.34 -4.20
CA ASN A 42 -3.58 -15.03 -5.45
C ASN A 42 -4.81 -14.14 -5.27
N MET A 43 -4.86 -13.33 -4.20
CA MET A 43 -5.89 -12.31 -4.07
C MET A 43 -5.70 -11.26 -5.18
N SER A 44 -6.80 -10.63 -5.62
CA SER A 44 -6.72 -9.68 -6.73
C SER A 44 -5.77 -8.54 -6.40
N TYR A 45 -4.82 -8.26 -7.28
CA TYR A 45 -3.84 -7.18 -7.10
C TYR A 45 -4.52 -5.85 -6.75
N ILE A 46 -5.66 -5.55 -7.39
CA ILE A 46 -6.39 -4.31 -7.12
C ILE A 46 -7.00 -4.27 -5.71
N GLN A 47 -7.40 -5.42 -5.16
CA GLN A 47 -7.90 -5.50 -3.79
C GLN A 47 -6.75 -5.24 -2.80
N VAL A 48 -5.61 -5.89 -3.00
CA VAL A 48 -4.42 -5.74 -2.15
C VAL A 48 -3.92 -4.30 -2.15
N VAL A 49 -3.71 -3.69 -3.32
CA VAL A 49 -3.21 -2.29 -3.39
C VAL A 49 -4.20 -1.28 -2.83
N THR A 50 -5.51 -1.54 -2.95
CA THR A 50 -6.56 -0.70 -2.34
C THR A 50 -6.51 -0.78 -0.82
N GLY A 51 -6.45 -2.00 -0.27
CA GLY A 51 -6.36 -2.24 1.16
C GLY A 51 -5.08 -1.67 1.78
N LEU A 52 -3.94 -1.96 1.15
CA LEU A 52 -2.62 -1.49 1.60
C LEU A 52 -2.53 0.03 1.61
N SER A 53 -2.96 0.69 0.52
CA SER A 53 -2.94 2.17 0.43
C SER A 53 -3.81 2.81 1.51
N ASN A 54 -4.97 2.20 1.80
CA ASN A 54 -5.87 2.68 2.82
C ASN A 54 -5.29 2.52 4.24
N GLU A 55 -4.75 1.35 4.58
CA GLU A 55 -4.19 1.11 5.91
C GLU A 55 -2.95 1.97 6.18
N ILE A 56 -2.10 2.19 5.18
CA ILE A 56 -0.98 3.14 5.26
C ILE A 56 -1.48 4.57 5.48
N SER A 57 -2.52 4.98 4.76
CA SER A 57 -3.12 6.31 4.89
C SER A 57 -3.73 6.52 6.28
N ALA A 58 -4.46 5.52 6.79
CA ALA A 58 -5.06 5.54 8.11
C ALA A 58 -4.01 5.60 9.22
N TYR A 59 -2.91 4.85 9.07
CA TYR A 59 -1.77 4.94 9.99
C TYR A 59 -1.22 6.37 10.04
N TYR A 60 -0.98 6.99 8.87
CA TYR A 60 -0.46 8.35 8.81
C TYR A 60 -1.41 9.38 9.40
N LEU A 61 -2.73 9.25 9.21
CA LEU A 61 -3.71 10.16 9.81
C LEU A 61 -3.72 10.09 11.34
N LYS A 62 -3.39 8.93 11.92
CA LYS A 62 -3.35 8.72 13.37
C LYS A 62 -2.04 9.19 14.00
N HIS A 63 -0.92 8.98 13.32
CA HIS A 63 0.43 9.17 13.87
C HIS A 63 1.21 10.35 13.29
N HIS A 64 0.73 10.93 12.19
CA HIS A 64 1.34 12.04 11.42
C HIS A 64 2.81 11.84 11.03
N SER A 65 3.29 10.60 11.06
CA SER A 65 4.65 10.20 10.73
C SER A 65 4.60 8.83 10.06
N ILE A 66 5.51 8.58 9.12
CA ILE A 66 5.65 7.27 8.48
C ILE A 66 7.10 7.10 8.03
N PRO A 67 7.71 5.92 8.23
CA PRO A 67 9.05 5.65 7.71
C PRO A 67 9.11 5.78 6.18
N GLU A 68 10.25 6.26 5.67
CA GLU A 68 10.45 6.51 4.24
C GLU A 68 10.24 5.24 3.40
N SER A 69 10.66 4.09 3.92
CA SER A 69 10.49 2.80 3.25
C SER A 69 9.02 2.41 3.01
N VAL A 70 8.13 2.71 3.95
CA VAL A 70 6.68 2.47 3.78
C VAL A 70 6.06 3.52 2.85
N LEU A 71 6.53 4.77 2.94
CA LEU A 71 6.13 5.80 1.99
C LEU A 71 6.51 5.43 0.55
N ASN A 72 7.66 4.78 0.34
CA ASN A 72 8.09 4.28 -0.97
C ASN A 72 7.17 3.18 -1.52
N VAL A 73 6.58 2.33 -0.66
CA VAL A 73 5.54 1.37 -1.06
C VAL A 73 4.28 2.10 -1.52
N TYR A 74 3.81 3.07 -0.74
CA TYR A 74 2.64 3.87 -1.08
C TYR A 74 2.82 4.67 -2.39
N ASN A 75 3.97 5.33 -2.55
CA ASN A 75 4.29 6.10 -3.74
C ASN A 75 4.41 5.23 -5.00
N HIS A 76 4.84 3.97 -4.85
CA HIS A 76 4.83 3.02 -5.95
C HIS A 76 3.41 2.78 -6.46
N ILE A 77 2.46 2.46 -5.57
CA ILE A 77 1.06 2.25 -5.95
C ILE A 77 0.49 3.52 -6.59
N LYS A 78 0.75 4.69 -5.99
CA LYS A 78 0.34 5.99 -6.55
C LYS A 78 0.89 6.22 -7.97
N SER A 79 2.13 5.78 -8.24
CA SER A 79 2.74 5.88 -9.57
C SER A 79 2.10 4.93 -10.59
N GLU A 80 1.65 3.76 -10.15
CA GLU A 80 0.96 2.79 -11.01
C GLU A 80 -0.44 3.27 -11.40
N VAL A 81 -1.18 3.89 -10.47
CA VAL A 81 -2.45 4.55 -10.78
C VAL A 81 -2.23 5.70 -11.77
N ARG A 82 -1.22 6.54 -11.55
CA ARG A 82 -0.91 7.68 -12.44
C ARG A 82 -0.49 7.26 -13.85
N SER A 83 0.23 6.14 -13.97
CA SER A 83 0.66 5.61 -15.27
C SER A 83 -0.42 4.79 -15.98
N GLY A 84 -1.59 4.60 -15.36
CA GLY A 84 -2.68 3.80 -15.90
C GLY A 84 -2.46 2.29 -15.79
N LYS A 85 -1.44 1.84 -15.05
CA LYS A 85 -1.22 0.41 -14.76
C LYS A 85 -2.30 -0.15 -13.84
N ILE A 86 -2.76 0.67 -12.89
CA ILE A 86 -3.95 0.42 -12.08
C ILE A 86 -5.04 1.37 -12.58
N ASP A 87 -6.20 0.83 -12.96
CA ASP A 87 -7.35 1.64 -13.31
C ASP A 87 -7.89 2.33 -12.05
N ALA A 88 -7.90 3.67 -12.07
CA ALA A 88 -8.31 4.48 -10.94
C ALA A 88 -9.81 4.33 -10.62
N ASP A 89 -10.66 4.13 -11.63
CA ASP A 89 -12.09 3.93 -11.47
C ASP A 89 -12.39 2.55 -10.91
N GLU A 90 -11.66 1.52 -11.37
CA GLU A 90 -11.75 0.17 -10.82
C GLU A 90 -11.29 0.15 -9.35
N MET A 91 -10.17 0.80 -9.03
CA MET A 91 -9.67 0.93 -7.66
C MET A 91 -10.69 1.65 -6.78
N ARG A 92 -11.31 2.72 -7.29
CA ARG A 92 -12.37 3.46 -6.59
C ARG A 92 -13.61 2.60 -6.36
N LYS A 93 -14.04 1.81 -7.34
CA LYS A 93 -15.18 0.88 -7.19
C LYS A 93 -14.89 -0.16 -6.10
N HIS A 94 -13.67 -0.72 -6.08
CA HIS A 94 -13.23 -1.64 -5.05
C HIS A 94 -13.22 -1.01 -3.66
N ALA A 95 -12.70 0.21 -3.54
CA ALA A 95 -12.72 0.95 -2.28
C ALA A 95 -14.15 1.17 -1.77
N LEU A 96 -15.06 1.62 -2.65
CA LEU A 96 -16.47 1.82 -2.29
C LEU A 96 -17.16 0.52 -1.87
N ALA A 97 -16.94 -0.58 -2.59
CA ALA A 97 -17.51 -1.88 -2.26
C ALA A 97 -16.99 -2.42 -0.92
N ALA A 98 -15.75 -2.11 -0.57
CA ALA A 98 -15.14 -2.47 0.71
C ALA A 98 -15.47 -1.49 1.86
N GLY A 99 -16.27 -0.44 1.62
CA GLY A 99 -16.58 0.59 2.61
C GLY A 99 -15.39 1.49 2.98
N ILE A 100 -14.36 1.54 2.13
CA ILE A 100 -13.15 2.33 2.34
C ILE A 100 -13.42 3.79 1.91
N LEU A 101 -13.17 4.72 2.84
CA LEU A 101 -13.17 6.15 2.54
C LEU A 101 -11.81 6.55 1.97
N SER A 102 -11.78 7.01 0.72
CA SER A 102 -10.55 7.47 0.07
C SER A 102 -10.28 8.93 0.43
N PHE A 103 -9.20 9.17 1.17
CA PHE A 103 -8.75 10.52 1.50
C PHE A 103 -7.59 10.93 0.58
N PRO A 104 -7.61 12.14 -0.03
CA PRO A 104 -6.46 12.65 -0.75
C PRO A 104 -5.36 13.02 0.26
N ILE A 105 -4.46 12.06 0.56
CA ILE A 105 -3.32 12.32 1.44
C ILE A 105 -2.15 12.84 0.61
N ASN A 106 -1.81 14.10 0.86
CA ASN A 106 -0.50 14.64 0.51
C ASN A 106 0.40 14.47 1.72
N PHE A 107 1.20 13.41 1.69
CA PHE A 107 2.39 13.31 2.54
C PHE A 107 3.26 14.51 2.14
N GLY A 108 3.35 15.52 3.02
CA GLY A 108 4.10 16.75 2.74
C GLY A 108 5.47 16.44 2.16
N SER A 109 5.98 17.31 1.29
CA SER A 109 7.34 17.18 0.76
C SER A 109 8.30 16.98 1.93
N LEU A 110 8.88 15.77 2.04
CA LEU A 110 10.06 15.51 2.86
C LEU A 110 11.17 16.48 2.46
#